data_AF-A0A6S7LQQ2-F1
#
_entry.id   AF-A0A6S7LQQ2-F1
#
_cell.length_a   1.000
_cell.length_b   1.000
_cell.length_c   1.000
_cell.angle_alpha   90.00
_cell.angle_beta   90.00
_cell.angle_gamma   90.00
#
_symmetry.space_group_name_H-M   'P 1'
#
loop_
_entity.id
_entity.type
_entity.pdbx_description
1 polymer ?
#
loop_
_entity_poly.entity_id
_entity_poly.type
_entity_poly.pdbx_seq_one_letter_code
_entity_poly.pdbx_strand_id
1 'polypeptide(L)'
;MNPHIQSSVKYYFRKALPCFCNCNVKSASNIDYSSTCSMLKSDEPETPSGYYMIQPKENEAPFTVFCDMTDKNGTGVTVVSHDSEESTHVNGYEDKGKYKKSITYNSLTMEQIVNVINASGYCEQFIKWYCKNAGLYLQSSAGPDSWWVSRQGYKMIYWGGATQGSKKCACGMTDSCLDKARPCNCDGGSSQWVEDSGFLVDKEYLPVSELRFGDTGHYTEEGYHTLGKLLCWD
;
A
#
# COMPACT_ATOMS: atom_id res chain seq x y z
N MET A 1 -1.42 28.37 -62.37
CA MET A 1 0.00 28.00 -62.23
C MET A 1 0.78 29.30 -62.04
N ASN A 2 1.21 29.58 -60.81
CA ASN A 2 1.83 30.83 -60.40
C ASN A 2 3.18 30.50 -59.74
N PRO A 3 4.33 30.81 -60.34
CA PRO A 3 5.61 30.72 -59.67
C PRO A 3 6.03 32.09 -59.09
N HIS A 4 6.26 32.08 -57.79
CA HIS A 4 6.73 33.21 -56.98
C HIS A 4 8.16 33.65 -57.36
N ILE A 5 8.32 34.97 -57.45
CA ILE A 5 9.57 35.71 -57.61
C ILE A 5 10.36 35.66 -56.28
N GLN A 6 11.58 35.13 -56.32
CA GLN A 6 12.56 35.22 -55.23
C GLN A 6 13.33 36.54 -55.32
N SER A 7 13.26 37.34 -54.24
CA SER A 7 14.05 38.55 -54.03
C SER A 7 15.04 38.29 -52.89
N SER A 8 16.31 38.60 -53.17
CA SER A 8 17.50 38.39 -52.35
C SER A 8 17.61 39.34 -51.16
N VAL A 9 17.90 38.81 -49.96
CA VAL A 9 18.24 39.58 -48.76
C VAL A 9 19.71 39.31 -48.39
N LYS A 10 20.46 40.40 -48.20
CA LYS A 10 21.91 40.42 -47.89
C LYS A 10 22.18 39.97 -46.45
N TYR A 11 23.07 38.97 -46.28
CA TYR A 11 23.61 38.58 -44.98
C TYR A 11 24.92 39.33 -44.70
N TYR A 12 24.99 40.03 -43.56
CA TYR A 12 26.22 40.63 -43.06
C TYR A 12 27.05 39.57 -42.30
N PHE A 13 28.23 39.25 -42.83
CA PHE A 13 29.24 38.47 -42.12
C PHE A 13 29.89 39.32 -41.02
N ARG A 14 29.77 38.92 -39.76
CA ARG A 14 30.70 39.35 -38.69
C ARG A 14 31.79 38.28 -38.53
N LYS A 15 33.05 38.72 -38.62
CA LYS A 15 34.26 37.92 -38.42
C LYS A 15 34.23 37.23 -37.06
N ALA A 16 34.54 35.93 -37.06
CA ALA A 16 34.76 35.13 -35.86
C ALA A 16 36.10 35.50 -35.20
N LEU A 17 36.07 35.70 -33.88
CA LEU A 17 37.24 35.60 -33.00
C LEU A 17 37.17 34.23 -32.31
N PRO A 18 38.31 33.53 -32.11
CA PRO A 18 38.30 32.19 -31.55
C PRO A 18 38.08 32.29 -30.05
N CYS A 19 36.94 31.78 -29.57
CA CYS A 19 36.80 31.49 -28.15
C CYS A 19 37.13 30.01 -27.94
N PHE A 20 38.33 29.77 -27.40
CA PHE A 20 38.66 28.51 -26.75
C PHE A 20 37.67 28.30 -25.60
N CYS A 21 36.84 27.28 -25.69
CA CYS A 21 36.15 26.74 -24.54
C CYS A 21 36.40 25.25 -24.49
N ASN A 22 37.11 24.82 -23.45
CA ASN A 22 37.25 23.43 -23.07
C ASN A 22 35.86 22.78 -23.05
N CYS A 23 35.63 21.81 -23.93
CA CYS A 23 34.56 20.84 -23.74
C CYS A 23 34.96 19.92 -22.58
N ASN A 24 34.82 20.41 -21.34
CA ASN A 24 34.54 19.49 -20.25
C ASN A 24 33.17 18.90 -20.57
N VAL A 25 33.17 17.65 -21.05
CA VAL A 25 31.99 16.80 -21.09
C VAL A 25 31.48 16.79 -19.66
N LYS A 26 30.44 17.59 -19.37
CA LYS A 26 29.67 17.38 -18.16
C LYS A 26 29.12 15.97 -18.30
N SER A 27 29.55 15.10 -17.39
CA SER A 27 28.96 13.80 -17.17
C SER A 27 27.44 13.91 -17.26
N ALA A 28 26.79 12.90 -17.83
CA ALA A 28 25.34 12.76 -17.84
C ALA A 28 24.77 13.33 -16.54
N SER A 29 23.84 14.29 -16.65
CA SER A 29 23.17 14.86 -15.49
C SER A 29 22.70 13.71 -14.61
N ASN A 30 23.27 13.58 -13.41
CA ASN A 30 22.67 12.78 -12.35
C ASN A 30 21.31 13.41 -12.10
N ILE A 31 20.26 12.82 -12.68
CA ILE A 31 18.90 13.17 -12.33
C ILE A 31 18.76 12.67 -10.89
N ASP A 32 18.65 13.61 -9.97
CA ASP A 32 18.42 13.31 -8.57
C ASP A 32 16.92 13.05 -8.39
N TYR A 33 16.57 11.85 -7.93
CA TYR A 33 15.18 11.44 -7.72
C TYR A 33 14.89 11.51 -6.23
N SER A 34 13.80 12.15 -5.83
CA SER A 34 13.35 12.15 -4.43
C SER A 34 13.18 10.71 -3.92
N SER A 35 13.52 10.48 -2.66
CA SER A 35 13.47 9.14 -2.07
C SER A 35 12.04 8.63 -1.87
N THR A 36 11.13 9.52 -1.48
CA THR A 36 9.72 9.22 -1.20
C THR A 36 8.80 10.28 -1.82
N CYS A 37 7.50 9.99 -1.91
CA CYS A 37 6.50 11.00 -2.27
C CYS A 37 6.46 12.15 -1.25
N SER A 38 6.75 11.88 0.02
CA SER A 38 6.76 12.88 1.08
C SER A 38 7.89 13.88 0.87
N MET A 39 9.09 13.39 0.52
CA MET A 39 10.22 14.24 0.16
C MET A 39 9.93 15.06 -1.10
N LEU A 40 9.38 14.43 -2.15
CA LEU A 40 8.97 15.13 -3.37
C LEU A 40 7.97 16.27 -3.08
N LYS A 41 6.99 16.03 -2.21
CA LYS A 41 6.02 17.05 -1.79
C LYS A 41 6.64 18.17 -0.95
N SER A 42 7.60 17.83 -0.11
CA SER A 42 8.34 18.80 0.69
C SER A 42 9.20 19.73 -0.18
N ASP A 43 9.86 19.16 -1.19
CA ASP A 43 10.72 19.91 -2.11
C ASP A 43 9.90 20.78 -3.06
N GLU A 44 8.74 20.28 -3.51
CA GLU A 44 7.84 20.96 -4.43
C GLU A 44 6.39 20.97 -3.89
N PRO A 45 6.03 21.93 -3.01
CA PRO A 45 4.74 21.96 -2.33
C PRO A 45 3.51 22.06 -3.25
N GLU A 46 3.66 22.57 -4.47
CA GLU A 46 2.58 22.69 -5.45
C GLU A 46 2.41 21.44 -6.33
N THR A 47 3.22 20.39 -6.10
CA THR A 47 3.16 19.15 -6.89
C THR A 47 1.80 18.47 -6.69
N PRO A 48 1.05 18.20 -7.79
CA PRO A 48 -0.25 17.54 -7.73
C PRO A 48 -0.12 16.03 -7.52
N SER A 49 -1.22 15.36 -7.18
CA SER A 49 -1.25 13.89 -7.13
C SER A 49 -1.04 13.30 -8.53
N GLY A 50 -0.29 12.19 -8.62
CA GLY A 50 0.08 11.61 -9.91
C GLY A 50 1.12 10.51 -9.81
N TYR A 51 1.59 10.05 -10.97
CA TYR A 51 2.66 9.05 -11.05
C TYR A 51 4.03 9.72 -11.16
N TYR A 52 4.94 9.35 -10.27
CA TYR A 52 6.29 9.93 -10.18
C TYR A 52 7.34 8.84 -10.04
N MET A 53 8.55 9.12 -10.53
CA MET A 53 9.72 8.29 -10.29
C MET A 53 10.31 8.66 -8.94
N ILE A 54 10.48 7.68 -8.06
CA ILE A 54 11.19 7.84 -6.79
C ILE A 54 12.36 6.87 -6.70
N GLN A 55 13.34 7.19 -5.86
CA GLN A 55 14.50 6.34 -5.60
C GLN A 55 14.71 6.16 -4.09
N PRO A 56 13.95 5.26 -3.43
CA PRO A 56 14.00 5.14 -1.97
C PRO A 56 15.33 4.61 -1.42
N LYS A 57 16.13 3.93 -2.25
CA LYS A 57 17.41 3.33 -1.87
C LYS A 57 18.50 3.72 -2.86
N GLU A 58 19.60 4.25 -2.32
CA GLU A 58 20.77 4.62 -3.11
C GLU A 58 21.32 3.40 -3.88
N ASN A 59 21.78 3.64 -5.12
CA ASN A 59 22.33 2.63 -6.03
C ASN A 59 21.33 1.58 -6.56
N GLU A 60 20.04 1.72 -6.28
CA GLU A 60 18.99 0.98 -7.00
C GLU A 60 18.32 1.87 -8.04
N ALA A 61 17.79 1.27 -9.11
CA ALA A 61 17.12 2.02 -10.16
C ALA A 61 15.84 2.69 -9.62
N PRO A 62 15.56 3.95 -9.98
CA PRO A 62 14.31 4.60 -9.63
C PRO A 62 13.13 3.86 -10.28
N PHE A 63 11.95 3.97 -9.67
CA PHE A 63 10.74 3.33 -10.18
C PHE A 63 9.50 4.19 -9.98
N THR A 64 8.48 3.95 -10.80
CA THR A 64 7.25 4.72 -10.79
C THR A 64 6.32 4.28 -9.67
N VAL A 65 5.83 5.23 -8.87
CA VAL A 65 4.77 5.04 -7.89
C VAL A 65 3.65 6.06 -8.10
N PHE A 66 2.47 5.81 -7.55
CA PHE A 66 1.47 6.85 -7.40
C PHE A 66 1.71 7.61 -6.09
N CYS A 67 1.82 8.94 -6.19
CA CYS A 67 1.86 9.84 -5.05
C CYS A 67 0.51 10.53 -4.90
N ASP A 68 -0.16 10.33 -3.77
CA ASP A 68 -1.26 11.21 -3.36
C ASP A 68 -0.69 12.39 -2.59
N MET A 69 -0.69 13.57 -3.22
CA MET A 69 -0.15 14.81 -2.67
C MET A 69 -1.17 15.60 -1.83
N THR A 70 -2.33 15.01 -1.59
CA THR A 70 -3.45 15.66 -0.89
C THR A 70 -3.87 14.96 0.40
N ASP A 71 -3.52 13.68 0.55
CA ASP A 71 -3.80 12.89 1.75
C ASP A 71 -2.92 13.32 2.95
N LYS A 72 -3.26 12.84 4.16
CA LYS A 72 -2.50 13.04 5.41
C LYS A 72 -2.07 14.49 5.64
N ASN A 73 -3.05 15.40 5.55
CA ASN A 73 -2.86 16.86 5.70
C ASN A 73 -1.90 17.46 4.67
N GLY A 74 -1.90 16.95 3.44
CA GLY A 74 -1.07 17.46 2.33
C GLY A 74 0.34 16.90 2.28
N THR A 75 0.63 15.84 3.06
CA THR A 75 1.88 15.08 2.95
C THR A 75 1.82 14.22 1.70
N GLY A 76 2.92 14.11 0.95
CA GLY A 76 2.98 13.21 -0.20
C GLY A 76 2.96 11.75 0.24
N VAL A 77 1.86 11.04 0.00
CA VAL A 77 1.69 9.62 0.36
C VAL A 77 2.01 8.74 -0.84
N THR A 78 2.94 7.80 -0.67
CA THR A 78 3.16 6.72 -1.64
C THR A 78 2.04 5.70 -1.52
N VAL A 79 1.31 5.47 -2.62
CA VAL A 79 0.16 4.55 -2.67
C VAL A 79 0.52 3.32 -3.49
N VAL A 80 0.43 2.13 -2.88
CA VAL A 80 0.70 0.85 -3.53
C VAL A 80 -0.57 0.01 -3.59
N SER A 81 -1.05 -0.22 -4.82
CA SER A 81 -2.29 -0.94 -5.13
C SER A 81 -2.06 -2.44 -5.37
N HIS A 82 -3.11 -3.25 -5.25
CA HIS A 82 -3.08 -4.70 -5.46
C HIS A 82 -4.37 -5.26 -6.08
N ASP A 83 -4.38 -6.54 -6.42
CA ASP A 83 -5.44 -7.25 -7.15
C ASP A 83 -6.69 -7.63 -6.32
N SER A 84 -6.89 -7.06 -5.13
CA SER A 84 -7.88 -7.56 -4.15
C SER A 84 -8.47 -6.48 -3.25
N GLU A 85 -8.64 -5.27 -3.78
CA GLU A 85 -9.12 -4.12 -3.01
C GLU A 85 -10.64 -4.13 -2.78
N GLU A 86 -11.37 -4.87 -3.61
CA GLU A 86 -12.83 -4.99 -3.53
C GLU A 86 -13.28 -5.96 -2.42
N SER A 87 -14.45 -5.66 -1.86
CA SER A 87 -15.11 -6.55 -0.90
C SER A 87 -15.42 -7.90 -1.53
N THR A 88 -14.88 -8.97 -0.96
CA THR A 88 -14.97 -10.32 -1.53
C THR A 88 -15.68 -11.27 -0.57
N HIS A 89 -16.75 -11.90 -1.04
CA HIS A 89 -17.54 -12.88 -0.26
C HIS A 89 -16.76 -14.17 -0.03
N VAL A 90 -16.96 -14.76 1.15
CA VAL A 90 -16.38 -16.03 1.58
C VAL A 90 -17.48 -16.87 2.23
N ASN A 91 -17.74 -18.03 1.65
CA ASN A 91 -18.62 -19.06 2.18
C ASN A 91 -18.18 -20.46 1.67
N GLY A 92 -18.60 -21.52 2.36
CA GLY A 92 -18.26 -22.90 2.03
C GLY A 92 -16.90 -23.39 2.54
N TYR A 93 -16.25 -22.67 3.47
CA TYR A 93 -14.92 -23.01 3.98
C TYR A 93 -14.94 -23.25 5.49
N GLU A 94 -15.23 -24.49 5.90
CA GLU A 94 -15.26 -24.92 7.31
C GLU A 94 -13.86 -24.89 7.96
N ASP A 95 -12.90 -25.61 7.36
CA ASP A 95 -11.59 -25.78 7.98
C ASP A 95 -10.84 -24.44 8.14
N LYS A 96 -10.05 -24.33 9.21
CA LYS A 96 -9.28 -23.12 9.56
C LYS A 96 -8.41 -22.63 8.40
N GLY A 97 -8.61 -21.39 7.98
CA GLY A 97 -7.84 -20.74 6.91
C GLY A 97 -7.88 -21.47 5.57
N LYS A 98 -8.93 -22.28 5.33
CA LYS A 98 -9.11 -23.04 4.10
C LYS A 98 -9.38 -22.13 2.91
N TYR A 99 -10.16 -21.07 3.10
CA TYR A 99 -10.20 -20.00 2.13
C TYR A 99 -8.83 -19.33 2.09
N LYS A 100 -8.30 -19.15 0.88
CA LYS A 100 -7.03 -18.49 0.62
C LYS A 100 -7.19 -17.45 -0.48
N LYS A 101 -6.84 -16.21 -0.17
CA LYS A 101 -6.62 -15.16 -1.18
C LYS A 101 -5.18 -14.66 -1.08
N SER A 102 -4.37 -14.99 -2.09
CA SER A 102 -3.05 -14.38 -2.28
C SER A 102 -3.21 -12.96 -2.82
N ILE A 103 -2.37 -12.04 -2.34
CA ILE A 103 -2.37 -10.63 -2.73
C ILE A 103 -1.21 -10.37 -3.69
N THR A 104 -1.52 -9.78 -4.85
CA THR A 104 -0.55 -9.46 -5.89
C THR A 104 -0.46 -7.95 -6.07
N TYR A 105 0.68 -7.37 -5.73
CA TYR A 105 0.99 -5.95 -5.93
C TYR A 105 1.56 -5.75 -7.34
N ASN A 106 0.68 -5.57 -8.33
CA ASN A 106 1.06 -5.67 -9.75
C ASN A 106 2.04 -4.60 -10.24
N SER A 107 2.06 -3.43 -9.61
CA SER A 107 2.86 -2.28 -10.08
C SER A 107 4.31 -2.27 -9.57
N LEU A 108 4.61 -3.00 -8.49
CA LEU A 108 5.91 -2.98 -7.82
C LEU A 108 6.33 -4.38 -7.39
N THR A 109 7.62 -4.67 -7.43
CA THR A 109 8.14 -5.89 -6.81
C THR A 109 8.07 -5.79 -5.28
N MET A 110 8.06 -6.93 -4.59
CA MET A 110 8.09 -6.92 -3.12
C MET A 110 9.36 -6.24 -2.57
N GLU A 111 10.49 -6.33 -3.28
CA GLU A 111 11.73 -5.62 -2.93
C GLU A 111 11.57 -4.10 -3.01
N GLN A 112 10.97 -3.60 -4.11
CA GLN A 112 10.67 -2.17 -4.26
C GLN A 112 9.71 -1.67 -3.18
N ILE A 113 8.69 -2.46 -2.82
CA ILE A 113 7.76 -2.12 -1.74
C ILE A 113 8.48 -2.05 -0.39
N VAL A 114 9.39 -2.99 -0.11
CA VAL A 114 10.20 -2.97 1.12
C VAL A 114 11.10 -1.73 1.17
N ASN A 115 11.66 -1.30 0.03
CA ASN A 115 12.43 -0.05 -0.03
C ASN A 115 11.56 1.17 0.26
N VAL A 116 10.33 1.25 -0.28
CA VAL A 116 9.36 2.31 0.09
C VAL A 116 9.08 2.28 1.59
N ILE A 117 8.75 1.11 2.15
CA ILE A 117 8.46 0.96 3.58
C ILE A 117 9.65 1.42 4.42
N ASN A 118 10.88 1.03 4.08
CA ASN A 118 12.07 1.39 4.85
C ASN A 118 12.39 2.89 4.77
N ALA A 119 12.11 3.53 3.63
CA ALA A 119 12.37 4.94 3.42
C ALA A 119 11.34 5.87 4.06
N SER A 120 10.10 5.40 4.29
CA SER A 120 9.03 6.20 4.89
C SER A 120 9.03 6.17 6.42
N GLY A 121 8.53 7.22 7.09
CA GLY A 121 8.31 7.24 8.54
C GLY A 121 7.21 6.28 9.01
N TYR A 122 6.07 6.30 8.31
CA TYR A 122 4.86 5.55 8.61
C TYR A 122 4.40 4.75 7.40
N CYS A 123 3.81 3.58 7.64
CA CYS A 123 3.00 2.89 6.64
C CYS A 123 1.77 2.28 7.31
N GLU A 124 0.67 2.24 6.58
CA GLU A 124 -0.54 1.57 7.02
C GLU A 124 -1.21 0.80 5.87
N GLN A 125 -1.96 -0.24 6.24
CA GLN A 125 -2.82 -0.97 5.32
C GLN A 125 -4.14 -1.29 6.02
N PHE A 126 -5.25 -0.86 5.43
CA PHE A 126 -6.57 -1.14 5.99
C PHE A 126 -6.93 -2.61 5.79
N ILE A 127 -7.53 -3.23 6.80
CA ILE A 127 -8.08 -4.59 6.71
C ILE A 127 -9.45 -4.65 7.39
N LYS A 128 -10.37 -5.42 6.81
CA LYS A 128 -11.73 -5.59 7.31
C LYS A 128 -12.21 -7.03 7.13
N TRP A 129 -12.88 -7.52 8.16
CA TRP A 129 -13.69 -8.73 8.12
C TRP A 129 -15.12 -8.37 8.55
N TYR A 130 -16.05 -8.51 7.62
CA TYR A 130 -17.49 -8.33 7.86
C TYR A 130 -18.12 -9.71 7.87
N CYS A 131 -18.70 -10.12 8.99
CA CYS A 131 -18.95 -11.53 9.27
C CYS A 131 -20.34 -11.76 9.83
N LYS A 132 -20.83 -12.99 9.65
CA LYS A 132 -22.05 -13.49 10.24
C LYS A 132 -21.83 -14.95 10.62
N ASN A 133 -21.91 -15.23 11.92
CA ASN A 133 -21.52 -16.51 12.53
C ASN A 133 -20.13 -17.03 12.14
N ALA A 134 -19.22 -16.19 11.64
CA ALA A 134 -17.91 -16.59 11.15
C ALA A 134 -16.79 -15.85 11.91
N GLY A 135 -16.00 -16.58 12.69
CA GLY A 135 -15.02 -16.01 13.62
C GLY A 135 -13.61 -15.79 13.06
N LEU A 136 -12.85 -14.96 13.79
CA LEU A 136 -11.38 -14.91 13.68
C LEU A 136 -10.75 -15.93 14.65
N TYR A 137 -11.26 -15.98 15.88
CA TYR A 137 -10.82 -16.79 17.02
C TYR A 137 -9.34 -16.63 17.37
N LEU A 138 -8.88 -15.38 17.45
CA LEU A 138 -7.46 -15.02 17.61
C LEU A 138 -6.78 -15.60 18.88
N GLN A 139 -7.55 -15.95 19.90
CA GLN A 139 -7.06 -16.52 21.17
C GLN A 139 -7.22 -18.04 21.29
N SER A 140 -7.76 -18.72 20.27
CA SER A 140 -8.00 -20.17 20.32
C SER A 140 -6.71 -20.96 20.55
N SER A 141 -6.73 -21.91 21.48
CA SER A 141 -5.62 -22.81 21.78
C SER A 141 -5.29 -23.74 20.60
N ALA A 142 -6.30 -24.06 19.78
CA ALA A 142 -6.16 -24.81 18.54
C ALA A 142 -5.78 -23.91 17.34
N GLY A 143 -5.43 -22.64 17.59
CA GLY A 143 -5.14 -21.63 16.57
C GLY A 143 -6.41 -20.93 16.03
N PRO A 144 -6.27 -19.72 15.46
CA PRO A 144 -7.38 -18.98 14.88
C PRO A 144 -7.94 -19.66 13.64
N ASP A 145 -9.20 -19.38 13.34
CA ASP A 145 -9.87 -19.88 12.14
C ASP A 145 -9.61 -18.96 10.95
N SER A 146 -9.41 -17.66 11.22
CA SER A 146 -9.12 -16.65 10.19
C SER A 146 -7.95 -15.74 10.63
N TRP A 147 -7.10 -15.37 9.68
CA TRP A 147 -5.91 -14.53 9.92
C TRP A 147 -5.41 -13.89 8.61
N TRP A 148 -4.56 -12.88 8.73
CA TRP A 148 -3.77 -12.38 7.60
C TRP A 148 -2.33 -12.87 7.69
N VAL A 149 -1.64 -12.87 6.56
CA VAL A 149 -0.25 -13.35 6.44
C VAL A 149 0.66 -12.19 6.07
N SER A 150 1.78 -12.06 6.79
CA SER A 150 2.77 -11.00 6.54
C SER A 150 3.54 -11.20 5.24
N ARG A 151 4.29 -10.18 4.79
CA ARG A 151 5.17 -10.32 3.60
C ARG A 151 6.21 -11.44 3.71
N GLN A 152 6.59 -11.85 4.93
CA GLN A 152 7.51 -12.95 5.20
C GLN A 152 6.83 -14.32 5.29
N GLY A 153 5.50 -14.39 5.19
CA GLY A 153 4.74 -15.62 5.33
C GLY A 153 4.33 -15.94 6.77
N TYR A 154 4.48 -15.02 7.71
CA TYR A 154 4.06 -15.26 9.10
C TYR A 154 2.56 -15.17 9.24
N LYS A 155 1.98 -16.13 9.97
CA LYS A 155 0.58 -16.09 10.40
C LYS A 155 0.43 -15.00 11.46
N MET A 156 -0.33 -13.95 11.14
CA MET A 156 -0.53 -12.82 12.04
C MET A 156 -1.83 -12.98 12.82
N ILE A 157 -1.69 -13.08 14.14
CA ILE A 157 -2.80 -13.41 15.05
C ILE A 157 -3.37 -12.18 15.75
N TYR A 158 -3.39 -11.04 15.09
CA TYR A 158 -4.07 -9.82 15.52
C TYR A 158 -4.75 -9.19 14.31
N TRP A 159 -5.72 -8.30 14.52
CA TRP A 159 -6.46 -7.67 13.43
C TRP A 159 -6.22 -6.16 13.34
N GLY A 160 -6.81 -5.53 12.33
CA GLY A 160 -6.75 -4.08 12.12
C GLY A 160 -7.09 -3.29 13.39
N GLY A 161 -6.31 -2.24 13.65
CA GLY A 161 -6.44 -1.37 14.82
C GLY A 161 -5.97 -1.97 16.14
N ALA A 162 -5.45 -3.19 16.16
CA ALA A 162 -4.83 -3.78 17.34
C ALA A 162 -3.31 -3.82 17.26
N THR A 163 -2.66 -3.87 18.43
CA THR A 163 -1.20 -4.02 18.53
C THR A 163 -0.78 -5.44 18.12
N GLN A 164 0.38 -5.55 17.47
CA GLN A 164 0.99 -6.82 17.12
C GLN A 164 1.07 -7.75 18.35
N GLY A 165 0.71 -9.02 18.17
CA GLY A 165 0.77 -10.04 19.24
C GLY A 165 -0.34 -9.95 20.29
N SER A 166 -1.21 -8.94 20.25
CA SER A 166 -2.29 -8.74 21.23
C SER A 166 -3.36 -9.83 21.22
N LYS A 167 -3.48 -10.60 20.13
CA LYS A 167 -4.58 -11.56 19.91
C LYS A 167 -5.97 -10.93 19.99
N LYS A 168 -6.07 -9.69 19.50
CA LYS A 168 -7.26 -8.85 19.53
C LYS A 168 -7.41 -8.11 18.20
N CYS A 169 -8.58 -7.49 18.04
CA CYS A 169 -8.86 -6.44 17.05
C CYS A 169 -9.14 -5.11 17.79
N ALA A 170 -9.40 -4.04 17.04
CA ALA A 170 -9.60 -2.70 17.56
C ALA A 170 -10.55 -2.66 18.79
N CYS A 171 -11.75 -3.24 18.69
CA CYS A 171 -12.72 -3.20 19.79
C CYS A 171 -12.23 -3.92 21.06
N GLY A 172 -11.42 -4.97 20.91
CA GLY A 172 -10.87 -5.74 22.02
C GLY A 172 -9.72 -5.01 22.73
N MET A 173 -9.07 -4.06 22.04
CA MET A 173 -8.10 -3.16 22.65
C MET A 173 -8.78 -2.10 23.52
N THR A 174 -9.98 -1.67 23.14
CA THR A 174 -10.72 -0.58 23.78
C THR A 174 -11.86 -1.03 24.69
N ASP A 175 -12.04 -2.34 24.91
CA ASP A 175 -13.17 -2.93 25.66
C ASP A 175 -14.55 -2.47 25.15
N SER A 176 -14.66 -2.33 23.83
CA SER A 176 -15.84 -1.81 23.14
C SER A 176 -16.46 -2.81 22.16
N CYS A 177 -16.07 -4.08 22.22
CA CYS A 177 -16.72 -5.13 21.43
C CYS A 177 -18.16 -5.34 21.92
N LEU A 178 -19.03 -5.83 21.02
CA LEU A 178 -20.42 -6.16 21.33
C LEU A 178 -20.54 -7.15 22.50
N ASP A 179 -19.69 -8.19 22.47
CA ASP A 179 -19.43 -9.06 23.61
C ASP A 179 -18.04 -8.75 24.17
N LYS A 180 -17.98 -8.11 25.34
CA LYS A 180 -16.74 -7.73 26.01
C LYS A 180 -15.88 -8.91 26.47
N ALA A 181 -16.46 -10.11 26.56
CA ALA A 181 -15.71 -11.31 26.87
C ALA A 181 -14.92 -11.83 25.66
N ARG A 182 -15.19 -11.31 24.46
CA ARG A 182 -14.54 -11.72 23.22
C ARG A 182 -13.48 -10.71 22.79
N PRO A 183 -12.39 -11.19 22.17
CA PRO A 183 -11.34 -10.30 21.68
C PRO A 183 -11.79 -9.49 20.46
N CYS A 184 -12.87 -9.91 19.80
CA CYS A 184 -13.40 -9.36 18.55
C CYS A 184 -14.91 -9.52 18.40
N ASN A 185 -15.54 -8.65 17.60
CA ASN A 185 -16.97 -8.73 17.32
C ASN A 185 -17.34 -10.02 16.59
N CYS A 186 -16.55 -10.43 15.61
CA CYS A 186 -16.76 -11.66 14.85
C CYS A 186 -16.59 -12.93 15.70
N ASP A 187 -15.88 -12.85 16.82
CA ASP A 187 -15.71 -13.98 17.73
C ASP A 187 -16.91 -14.19 18.67
N GLY A 188 -17.95 -13.36 18.55
CA GLY A 188 -19.18 -13.43 19.36
C GLY A 188 -20.24 -14.40 18.85
N GLY A 189 -20.08 -15.01 17.68
CA GLY A 189 -21.09 -15.92 17.10
C GLY A 189 -22.42 -15.23 16.77
N SER A 190 -22.36 -13.99 16.31
CA SER A 190 -23.55 -13.18 16.00
C SER A 190 -24.24 -13.68 14.73
N SER A 191 -25.55 -13.93 14.83
CA SER A 191 -26.41 -14.22 13.67
C SER A 191 -26.74 -12.97 12.84
N GLN A 192 -26.44 -11.79 13.37
CA GLN A 192 -26.44 -10.52 12.65
C GLN A 192 -25.05 -10.22 12.12
N TRP A 193 -24.99 -9.45 11.04
CA TRP A 193 -23.74 -8.99 10.49
C TRP A 193 -23.02 -8.05 11.45
N VAL A 194 -21.74 -8.33 11.70
CA VAL A 194 -20.86 -7.50 12.52
C VAL A 194 -19.52 -7.33 11.81
N GLU A 195 -18.70 -6.41 12.29
CA GLU A 195 -17.44 -6.04 11.63
C GLU A 195 -16.30 -5.94 12.63
N ASP A 196 -15.14 -6.41 12.23
CA ASP A 196 -13.85 -6.02 12.79
C ASP A 196 -12.98 -5.43 11.66
N SER A 197 -12.58 -4.17 11.82
CA SER A 197 -11.77 -3.45 10.84
C SER A 197 -10.79 -2.50 11.48
N GLY A 198 -9.81 -2.06 10.70
CA GLY A 198 -8.85 -1.03 11.11
C GLY A 198 -7.56 -1.11 10.32
N PHE A 199 -6.60 -0.28 10.69
CA PHE A 199 -5.30 -0.23 10.04
C PHE A 199 -4.31 -1.19 10.70
N LEU A 200 -3.58 -1.92 9.87
CA LEU A 200 -2.31 -2.57 10.21
C LEU A 200 -1.23 -1.50 10.00
N VAL A 201 -0.40 -1.26 11.02
CA VAL A 201 0.60 -0.16 11.00
C VAL A 201 2.03 -0.63 11.26
N ASP A 202 2.21 -1.92 11.50
CA ASP A 202 3.52 -2.48 11.78
C ASP A 202 4.29 -2.74 10.48
N LYS A 203 5.19 -1.81 10.18
CA LYS A 203 6.08 -1.84 9.02
C LYS A 203 6.92 -3.12 8.94
N GLU A 204 7.22 -3.76 10.07
CA GLU A 204 7.99 -5.01 10.08
C GLU A 204 7.25 -6.14 9.37
N TYR A 205 5.91 -6.13 9.33
CA TYR A 205 5.10 -7.21 8.76
C TYR A 205 4.32 -6.84 7.50
N LEU A 206 4.13 -5.54 7.23
CA LEU A 206 3.47 -5.05 6.03
C LEU A 206 4.29 -5.23 4.74
N PRO A 207 3.67 -5.34 3.56
CA PRO A 207 2.24 -5.41 3.36
C PRO A 207 1.68 -6.81 3.60
N VAL A 208 0.36 -6.93 3.62
CA VAL A 208 -0.35 -8.22 3.67
C VAL A 208 -0.06 -9.01 2.38
N SER A 209 0.34 -10.27 2.53
CA SER A 209 0.62 -11.18 1.40
C SER A 209 -0.51 -12.17 1.13
N GLU A 210 -1.25 -12.58 2.16
CA GLU A 210 -2.40 -13.46 2.02
C GLU A 210 -3.48 -13.14 3.06
N LEU A 211 -4.72 -13.42 2.71
CA LEU A 211 -5.86 -13.48 3.62
C LEU A 211 -6.35 -14.92 3.72
N ARG A 212 -6.59 -15.38 4.96
CA ARG A 212 -7.02 -16.73 5.29
C ARG A 212 -8.28 -16.68 6.12
N PHE A 213 -9.32 -17.40 5.69
CA PHE A 213 -10.59 -17.48 6.39
C PHE A 213 -11.05 -18.94 6.51
N GLY A 214 -11.72 -19.25 7.61
CA GLY A 214 -12.39 -20.52 7.92
C GLY A 214 -13.70 -20.24 8.66
N ASP A 215 -14.33 -21.25 9.27
CA ASP A 215 -15.60 -21.08 10.00
C ASP A 215 -16.70 -20.44 9.13
N THR A 216 -16.77 -20.87 7.88
CA THR A 216 -17.78 -20.44 6.90
C THR A 216 -18.43 -21.63 6.20
N GLY A 217 -18.47 -22.80 6.83
CA GLY A 217 -18.92 -24.04 6.20
C GLY A 217 -20.43 -24.29 6.35
N HIS A 218 -21.03 -23.81 7.44
CA HIS A 218 -22.46 -23.94 7.68
C HIS A 218 -23.28 -22.92 6.86
N TYR A 219 -24.55 -23.21 6.58
CA TYR A 219 -25.41 -22.35 5.75
C TYR A 219 -25.72 -20.96 6.36
N THR A 220 -25.35 -20.74 7.62
CA THR A 220 -25.50 -19.47 8.34
C THR A 220 -24.19 -18.72 8.52
N GLU A 221 -23.07 -19.30 8.08
CA GLU A 221 -21.73 -18.80 8.31
C GLU A 221 -21.16 -18.26 7.01
N GLU A 222 -20.85 -16.96 7.02
CA GLU A 222 -20.33 -16.27 5.86
C GLU A 222 -19.64 -14.98 6.26
N GLY A 223 -18.79 -14.48 5.38
CA GLY A 223 -18.22 -13.17 5.55
C GLY A 223 -17.72 -12.53 4.28
N TYR A 224 -17.29 -11.28 4.40
CA TYR A 224 -16.67 -10.50 3.35
C TYR A 224 -15.36 -9.94 3.89
N HIS A 225 -14.29 -10.16 3.14
CA HIS A 225 -13.02 -9.50 3.44
C HIS A 225 -12.81 -8.29 2.55
N THR A 226 -12.09 -7.32 3.06
CA THR A 226 -11.63 -6.15 2.29
C THR A 226 -10.22 -5.80 2.77
N LEU A 227 -9.32 -5.55 1.82
CA LEU A 227 -7.95 -5.14 2.07
C LEU A 227 -7.69 -3.84 1.30
N GLY A 228 -7.28 -2.80 1.99
CA GLY A 228 -6.92 -1.53 1.37
C GLY A 228 -5.53 -1.54 0.77
N LYS A 229 -5.24 -0.50 0.00
CA LYS A 229 -3.91 -0.16 -0.51
C LYS A 229 -2.92 -0.02 0.65
N LEU A 230 -1.65 -0.33 0.39
CA LEU A 230 -0.57 0.06 1.29
C LEU A 230 -0.28 1.55 1.06
N LEU A 231 -0.31 2.33 2.13
CA LEU A 231 -0.04 3.76 2.14
C LEU A 231 1.22 4.00 2.98
N CYS A 232 2.21 4.73 2.46
CA CYS A 232 3.45 5.06 3.17
C CYS A 232 3.79 6.55 3.03
N TRP A 233 4.19 7.21 4.13
CA TRP A 233 4.51 8.64 4.20
C TRP A 233 5.42 8.95 5.40
N ASP A 234 5.82 10.21 5.58
CA ASP A 234 6.67 10.68 6.70
C ASP A 234 5.93 11.43 7.81
#